data_AF-A0A7V9RNA2-F1
#
_entry.id   AF-A0A7V9RNA2-F1
#
_cell.length_a   1.000
_cell.length_b   1.000
_cell.length_c   1.000
_cell.angle_alpha   90.00
_cell.angle_beta   90.00
_cell.angle_gamma   90.00
#
_symmetry.space_group_name_H-M   'P 1'
#
loop_
_entity.id
_entity.type
_entity.pdbx_description
1 polymer ?
#
loop_
_entity_poly.entity_id
_entity_poly.type
_entity_poly.pdbx_seq_one_letter_code
_entity_poly.pdbx_strand_id
1 'polypeptide(L)'
;MTHTRRRRPCSRRRAERSSPRCCCTVDPAVRRQTGQIVGALWHGFSDMGAVEHDGRFVISRGTGAHVWDADGTRYLDATAGLWFTNVGHGRTEIAQAVAAQLGSIAAYSNFG
;
A
#
# COMPACT_ATOMS: atom_id res chain seq x y z
N MET A 1 13.43 -11.23 57.92
CA MET A 1 13.70 -9.89 57.35
C MET A 1 13.09 -9.83 55.96
N THR A 2 11.87 -9.30 55.86
CA THR A 2 11.04 -9.38 54.66
C THR A 2 10.73 -7.94 54.24
N HIS A 3 11.39 -7.45 53.18
CA HIS A 3 11.27 -6.08 52.71
C HIS A 3 9.91 -5.85 52.02
N THR A 4 8.94 -5.31 52.75
CA THR A 4 7.67 -4.81 52.19
C THR A 4 7.91 -3.41 51.61
N ARG A 5 8.07 -3.30 50.28
CA ARG A 5 8.09 -2.00 49.59
C ARG A 5 6.68 -1.37 49.64
N ARG A 6 6.47 -0.43 50.56
CA ARG A 6 5.31 0.46 50.57
C ARG A 6 5.32 1.33 49.31
N ARG A 7 4.38 1.11 48.39
CA ARG A 7 4.12 2.02 47.27
C ARG A 7 3.51 3.32 47.81
N ARG A 8 4.16 4.46 47.55
CA ARG A 8 3.65 5.79 47.89
C ARG A 8 2.42 6.11 47.03
N PRO A 9 1.35 6.72 47.57
CA PRO A 9 0.23 7.15 46.75
C PRO A 9 0.64 8.38 45.93
N CYS A 10 0.49 8.29 44.60
CA CYS A 10 0.64 9.44 43.71
C CYS A 10 -0.51 10.41 44.00
N SER A 11 -0.16 11.62 44.45
CA SER A 11 -1.10 12.66 44.88
C SER A 11 -2.03 13.05 43.73
N ARG A 12 -3.31 12.71 43.85
CA ARG A 12 -4.37 13.20 42.97
C ARG A 12 -4.49 14.71 43.12
N ARG A 13 -3.94 15.47 42.17
CA ARG A 13 -4.39 16.86 41.90
C ARG A 13 -5.39 16.81 40.77
N ARG A 14 -6.60 17.26 41.08
CA ARG A 14 -7.75 17.46 40.21
C ARG A 14 -7.48 18.73 39.40
N ALA A 15 -7.25 18.60 38.09
CA ALA A 15 -7.21 19.73 37.16
C ALA A 15 -7.66 19.25 35.77
N GLU A 16 -8.89 19.65 35.44
CA GLU A 16 -9.39 20.12 34.14
C GLU A 16 -9.07 19.39 32.83
N ARG A 17 -10.17 19.17 32.08
CA ARG A 17 -10.27 18.52 30.78
C ARG A 17 -9.42 19.25 29.71
N SER A 18 -8.32 18.64 29.29
CA SER A 18 -7.87 18.70 27.89
C SER A 18 -6.96 17.50 27.61
N SER A 19 -7.50 16.51 26.90
CA SER A 19 -6.76 15.30 26.53
C SER A 19 -5.68 15.65 25.50
N PRO A 20 -4.43 15.16 25.63
CA PRO A 20 -3.39 15.37 24.63
C PRO A 20 -3.77 14.64 23.33
N ARG A 21 -3.85 15.39 22.24
CA ARG A 21 -4.24 14.88 20.92
C ARG A 21 -3.20 13.83 20.47
N CYS A 22 -3.68 12.60 20.31
CA CYS A 22 -2.98 11.53 19.62
C CYS A 22 -2.81 11.93 18.15
N CYS A 23 -1.61 11.75 17.60
CA CYS A 23 -1.18 12.10 16.23
C CYS A 23 -1.97 11.37 15.10
N CYS A 24 -3.00 10.61 15.44
CA CYS A 24 -3.65 9.65 14.55
C CYS A 24 -4.98 10.14 13.93
N THR A 25 -5.27 11.44 13.94
CA THR A 25 -6.50 11.93 13.30
C THR A 25 -6.24 12.19 11.82
N VAL A 26 -6.45 11.17 11.00
CA VAL A 26 -6.68 11.34 9.56
C VAL A 26 -7.94 12.18 9.39
N ASP A 27 -7.81 13.29 8.67
CA ASP A 27 -8.90 14.23 8.40
C ASP A 27 -9.95 13.55 7.51
N PRO A 28 -11.21 13.38 7.96
CA PRO A 28 -12.25 12.68 7.20
C PRO A 28 -12.73 13.45 5.96
N ALA A 29 -12.18 14.64 5.69
CA ALA A 29 -12.64 15.52 4.62
C ALA A 29 -12.05 15.23 3.22
N VAL A 30 -11.11 14.29 3.03
CA VAL A 30 -10.68 13.90 1.68
C VAL A 30 -11.67 12.90 1.08
N ARG A 31 -12.86 13.41 0.74
CA ARG A 31 -13.87 12.68 -0.03
C ARG A 31 -13.62 12.92 -1.52
N ARG A 32 -12.81 12.07 -2.17
CA ARG A 32 -12.72 12.03 -3.63
C ARG A 32 -13.75 11.05 -4.21
N GLN A 33 -14.57 11.61 -5.09
CA GLN A 33 -15.50 10.98 -6.01
C GLN A 33 -14.79 9.90 -6.85
N THR A 34 -15.36 8.69 -6.99
CA THR A 34 -15.86 8.08 -8.25
C THR A 34 -16.39 6.68 -7.91
N GLY A 35 -17.65 6.40 -8.22
CA GLY A 35 -18.27 5.09 -8.01
C GLY A 35 -17.57 4.00 -8.82
N GLN A 36 -16.64 3.30 -8.18
CA GLN A 36 -16.04 2.06 -8.66
C GLN A 36 -16.62 0.94 -7.82
N ILE A 37 -17.05 -0.14 -8.47
CA ILE A 37 -17.63 -1.31 -7.81
C ILE A 37 -16.73 -1.73 -6.65
N VAL A 38 -17.29 -1.73 -5.44
CA VAL A 38 -16.61 -2.23 -4.24
C VAL A 38 -16.38 -3.73 -4.40
N GLY A 39 -15.12 -4.10 -4.67
CA GLY A 39 -14.52 -5.34 -4.17
C GLY A 39 -14.85 -6.64 -4.91
N ALA A 40 -14.54 -6.75 -6.21
CA ALA A 40 -14.50 -8.07 -6.87
C ALA A 40 -13.17 -8.83 -6.65
N LEU A 41 -12.18 -8.20 -6.02
CA LEU A 41 -10.81 -8.71 -5.89
C LEU A 41 -10.36 -8.77 -4.43
N TRP A 42 -9.67 -9.86 -4.06
CA TRP A 42 -9.02 -10.06 -2.77
C TRP A 42 -7.54 -9.66 -2.85
N HIS A 43 -7.03 -8.93 -1.87
CA HIS A 43 -5.63 -8.51 -1.83
C HIS A 43 -4.80 -9.58 -1.12
N GLY A 44 -3.81 -10.14 -1.82
CA GLY A 44 -2.90 -11.12 -1.23
C GLY A 44 -2.21 -10.57 0.02
N PHE A 45 -2.07 -11.39 1.06
CA PHE A 45 -1.38 -11.06 2.31
C PHE A 45 -1.90 -9.80 3.05
N SER A 46 -3.12 -9.36 2.77
CA SER A 46 -3.72 -8.16 3.39
C SER A 46 -4.90 -8.52 4.29
N ASP A 47 -5.16 -7.70 5.30
CA ASP A 47 -6.43 -7.72 6.02
C ASP A 47 -7.52 -7.04 5.17
N MET A 48 -8.47 -7.83 4.68
CA MET A 48 -9.52 -7.31 3.80
C MET A 48 -10.52 -6.40 4.51
N GLY A 49 -10.72 -6.55 5.83
CA GLY A 49 -11.57 -5.63 6.59
C GLY A 49 -10.96 -4.24 6.61
N ALA A 50 -9.63 -4.15 6.79
CA ALA A 50 -8.90 -2.88 6.70
C ALA A 50 -8.91 -2.32 5.27
N VAL A 51 -8.72 -3.14 4.24
CA VAL A 51 -8.75 -2.67 2.84
C VAL A 51 -10.13 -2.13 2.42
N GLU A 52 -11.20 -2.74 2.90
CA GLU A 52 -12.57 -2.25 2.66
C GLU A 52 -12.84 -0.93 3.40
N HIS A 53 -12.33 -0.79 4.62
CA HIS A 53 -12.52 0.40 5.45
C HIS A 53 -11.63 1.58 5.04
N ASP A 54 -10.31 1.36 4.91
CA ASP A 54 -9.29 2.39 4.66
C ASP A 54 -9.10 2.67 3.16
N GLY A 55 -9.57 1.77 2.31
CA GLY A 55 -9.39 1.84 0.86
C GLY A 55 -8.13 1.14 0.37
N ARG A 56 -7.94 1.15 -0.96
CA ARG A 56 -6.84 0.47 -1.65
C ARG A 56 -5.72 1.45 -1.96
N PHE A 57 -4.48 1.02 -1.81
CA PHE A 57 -3.34 1.73 -2.37
C PHE A 57 -3.22 1.44 -3.87
N VAL A 58 -3.29 2.47 -4.71
CA VAL A 58 -3.36 2.32 -6.18
C VAL A 58 -2.14 2.97 -6.83
N ILE A 59 -1.34 2.15 -7.53
CA ILE A 59 -0.24 2.59 -8.38
C ILE A 59 -0.75 2.78 -9.82
N SER A 60 -0.44 3.93 -10.41
CA SER A 60 -0.93 4.33 -11.75
C SER A 60 0.14 4.35 -12.83
N ARG A 61 1.43 4.46 -12.46
CA ARG A 61 2.54 4.55 -13.42
C ARG A 61 3.85 4.01 -12.82
N GLY A 62 4.76 3.55 -13.67
CA GLY A 62 6.15 3.21 -13.32
C GLY A 62 7.18 3.62 -14.40
N THR A 63 8.42 3.90 -13.99
CA THR A 63 9.56 4.21 -14.87
C THR A 63 10.87 3.95 -14.13
N GLY A 64 11.74 3.11 -14.71
CA GLY A 64 12.96 2.66 -14.05
C GLY A 64 12.64 2.00 -12.71
N ALA A 65 13.35 2.38 -11.65
CA ALA A 65 13.13 1.88 -10.29
C ALA A 65 12.04 2.64 -9.50
N HIS A 66 11.20 3.46 -10.14
CA HIS A 66 10.21 4.28 -9.44
C HIS A 66 8.79 3.98 -9.91
N VAL A 67 7.84 4.16 -8.99
CA VAL A 67 6.39 4.07 -9.23
C VAL A 67 5.68 5.32 -8.70
N TRP A 68 4.47 5.56 -9.21
CA TRP A 68 3.62 6.68 -8.82
C TRP A 68 2.23 6.17 -8.43
N ASP A 69 1.69 6.69 -7.33
CA ASP A 69 0.30 6.42 -6.96
C ASP A 69 -0.69 7.17 -7.88
N ALA A 70 -1.99 6.98 -7.66
CA ALA A 70 -3.05 7.66 -8.39
C ALA A 70 -3.10 9.18 -8.14
N ASP A 71 -2.54 9.66 -7.02
CA ASP A 71 -2.44 11.08 -6.67
C ASP A 71 -1.16 11.75 -7.21
N GLY A 72 -0.26 10.96 -7.80
CA GLY A 72 0.99 11.42 -8.41
C GLY A 72 2.20 11.43 -7.47
N THR A 73 2.09 10.88 -6.27
CA THR A 73 3.23 10.73 -5.33
C THR A 73 4.19 9.69 -5.86
N ARG A 74 5.49 10.00 -5.87
CA ARG A 74 6.55 9.10 -6.35
C ARG A 74 7.16 8.27 -5.22
N TYR A 75 7.35 6.99 -5.47
CA TYR A 75 7.98 6.03 -4.56
C TYR A 75 9.15 5.31 -5.25
N LEU A 76 10.13 4.88 -4.45
CA LEU A 76 11.12 3.89 -4.88
C LEU A 76 10.48 2.50 -4.82
N ASP A 77 10.54 1.77 -5.92
CA ASP A 77 10.12 0.37 -5.96
C ASP A 77 11.26 -0.52 -5.43
N ALA A 78 11.39 -0.57 -4.10
CA ALA A 78 12.46 -1.30 -3.43
C ALA A 78 12.32 -2.82 -3.53
N THR A 79 11.12 -3.33 -3.87
CA THR A 79 10.83 -4.76 -4.00
C THR A 79 10.88 -5.26 -5.44
N ALA A 80 11.15 -4.37 -6.40
CA ALA A 80 11.07 -4.64 -7.84
C ALA A 80 9.72 -5.28 -8.22
N GLY A 81 8.63 -4.68 -7.74
CA GLY A 81 7.27 -5.23 -7.76
C GLY A 81 7.16 -6.35 -6.73
N LEU A 82 7.02 -7.58 -7.20
CA LEU A 82 7.28 -8.77 -6.40
C LEU A 82 8.47 -9.47 -7.05
N TRP A 83 9.70 -9.03 -6.75
CA TRP A 83 10.94 -9.73 -7.12
C TRP A 83 11.18 -9.96 -8.63
N PHE A 84 10.38 -9.35 -9.53
CA PHE A 84 10.41 -9.66 -10.97
C PHE A 84 10.82 -8.48 -11.87
N THR A 85 10.71 -7.23 -11.39
CA THR A 85 10.94 -6.04 -12.22
C THR A 85 12.43 -5.63 -12.21
N ASN A 86 13.33 -6.58 -12.48
CA ASN A 86 14.78 -6.39 -12.29
C ASN A 86 15.40 -5.35 -13.23
N VAL A 87 14.82 -5.15 -14.41
CA VAL A 87 15.28 -4.16 -15.40
C VAL A 87 14.49 -2.84 -15.33
N GLY A 88 13.65 -2.69 -14.30
CA GLY A 88 12.80 -1.52 -14.08
C GLY A 88 11.57 -1.45 -14.98
N HIS A 89 10.69 -0.51 -14.66
CA HIS A 89 9.44 -0.26 -15.35
C HIS A 89 9.64 0.56 -16.63
N GLY A 90 8.76 0.36 -17.62
CA GLY A 90 8.69 1.20 -18.82
C GLY A 90 9.75 0.93 -19.88
N ARG A 91 10.25 -0.31 -19.99
CA ARG A 91 11.20 -0.71 -21.05
C ARG A 91 10.50 -0.89 -22.40
N THR A 92 10.50 0.15 -23.23
CA THR A 92 9.84 0.15 -24.54
C THR A 92 10.38 -0.93 -25.46
N GLU A 93 11.68 -1.25 -25.41
CA GLU A 93 12.30 -2.27 -26.27
C GLU A 93 11.72 -3.67 -25.98
N ILE A 94 11.48 -3.98 -24.69
CA ILE A 94 10.85 -5.24 -24.28
C ILE A 94 9.39 -5.27 -24.75
N ALA A 95 8.65 -4.19 -24.52
CA ALA A 95 7.24 -4.10 -24.92
C ALA A 95 7.06 -4.24 -26.44
N GLN A 96 7.95 -3.63 -27.24
CA GLN A 96 7.94 -3.74 -28.70
C GLN A 96 8.26 -5.16 -29.16
N ALA A 97 9.26 -5.83 -28.56
CA ALA A 97 9.59 -7.22 -28.89
C ALA A 97 8.42 -8.17 -28.59
N VAL A 98 7.76 -8.02 -27.44
CA VAL A 98 6.56 -8.79 -27.09
C VAL A 98 5.43 -8.52 -28.08
N ALA A 99 5.14 -7.25 -28.37
CA ALA A 99 4.08 -6.89 -29.31
C ALA A 99 4.32 -7.47 -30.72
N ALA A 100 5.55 -7.42 -31.22
CA ALA A 100 5.93 -8.00 -32.50
C ALA A 100 5.69 -9.52 -32.53
N GLN A 101 6.10 -10.24 -31.48
CA GLN A 101 5.91 -11.69 -31.39
C GLN A 101 4.43 -12.07 -31.28
N LEU A 102 3.65 -11.35 -30.44
CA LEU A 102 2.21 -11.57 -30.30
C LEU A 102 1.46 -11.33 -31.61
N GLY A 103 1.95 -10.43 -32.48
CA GLY A 103 1.42 -10.23 -33.83
C GLY A 103 1.69 -11.40 -34.79
N SER A 104 2.66 -12.26 -34.50
CA SER A 104 2.97 -13.45 -35.29
C SER A 104 2.34 -14.72 -34.69
N ILE A 105 2.71 -15.06 -33.45
CA ILE A 105 2.17 -16.22 -32.72
C ILE A 105 2.33 -15.99 -31.22
N ALA A 106 1.20 -16.04 -30.50
CA ALA A 106 1.17 -15.79 -29.06
C ALA A 106 1.56 -17.02 -28.22
N ALA A 107 1.13 -18.21 -28.65
CA ALA A 107 1.45 -19.47 -28.00
C ALA A 107 1.21 -20.63 -28.97
N TYR A 108 1.96 -21.72 -28.78
CA TYR A 108 1.72 -23.02 -29.40
C TYR A 108 2.17 -24.10 -28.42
N SER A 109 1.45 -25.22 -28.36
CA SER A 109 1.82 -26.36 -27.50
C SER A 109 2.89 -27.20 -28.18
N ASN A 110 3.95 -27.56 -27.46
CA ASN A 110 4.95 -28.51 -27.93
C ASN A 110 4.68 -29.97 -27.51
N PHE A 111 3.50 -30.27 -26.94
CA PHE A 111 3.10 -31.64 -26.63
C PHE A 111 2.78 -32.40 -27.93
N GLY A 112 3.34 -33.61 -28.05
CA GLY A 112 3.12 -34.57 -29.12
C GLY A 112 2.95 -35.97 -28.57
#